data_AF-A0A3P5WJ56-F1
#
_entry.id   AF-A0A3P5WJ56-F1
#
_cell.length_a   1.000
_cell.length_b   1.000
_cell.length_c   1.000
_cell.angle_alpha   90.00
_cell.angle_beta   90.00
_cell.angle_gamma   90.00
#
_symmetry.space_group_name_H-M   'P 1'
#
loop_
_entity.id
_entity.type
_entity.pdbx_description
1 polymer ?
#
loop_
_entity_poly.entity_id
_entity_poly.type
_entity_poly.pdbx_seq_one_letter_code
_entity_poly.pdbx_strand_id
1 'polypeptide(L)'
;MIFGTQFKEFREEHLKIRQFEAARALNITPAALSNYERNERDITSEFLLSIKKTFNIPDDYFLAMIIGTPLKSVGNPKVGQPFKTQEARARYMDHFVDQHRQLFEENAELRELVVFVNTLTEKDRRNFLNSIKSILTLFQNFTEKQEKE
;
A
#
# COMPACT_ATOMS: atom_id res chain seq x y z
N MET A 1 5.33 -6.28 19.29
CA MET A 1 4.40 -6.12 18.13
C MET A 1 5.23 -6.21 16.85
N ILE A 2 4.76 -6.82 15.75
CA ILE A 2 5.57 -6.96 14.50
C ILE A 2 5.45 -5.77 13.53
N PHE A 3 4.74 -4.73 13.95
CA PHE A 3 4.45 -3.53 13.16
C PHE A 3 5.72 -2.90 12.59
N GLY A 4 6.81 -2.82 13.36
CA GLY A 4 8.04 -2.16 12.93
C GLY A 4 8.63 -2.79 11.67
N THR A 5 8.76 -4.11 11.66
CA THR A 5 9.23 -4.87 10.49
C THR A 5 8.31 -4.73 9.28
N GLN A 6 6.99 -4.70 9.47
CA GLN A 6 6.07 -4.52 8.36
C GLN A 6 6.04 -3.08 7.86
N PHE A 7 6.17 -2.10 8.75
CA PHE A 7 6.30 -0.70 8.37
C PHE A 7 7.57 -0.48 7.55
N LYS A 8 8.68 -1.14 7.90
CA LYS A 8 9.89 -1.16 7.08
C LYS A 8 9.62 -1.71 5.68
N GLU A 9 8.96 -2.87 5.58
CA GLU A 9 8.56 -3.46 4.29
C GLU A 9 7.67 -2.49 3.50
N PHE A 10 6.68 -1.87 4.14
CA PHE A 10 5.83 -0.87 3.50
C PHE A 10 6.63 0.34 3.00
N ARG A 11 7.56 0.83 3.82
CA ARG A 11 8.42 1.96 3.49
C ARG A 11 9.29 1.67 2.26
N GLU A 12 9.88 0.48 2.20
CA GLU A 12 10.81 0.09 1.13
C GLU A 12 10.07 -0.35 -0.13
N GLU A 13 8.92 -0.99 0.00
CA GLU A 13 8.20 -1.61 -1.11
C GLU A 13 7.06 -0.77 -1.68
N HIS A 14 6.43 0.07 -0.87
CA HIS A 14 5.29 0.90 -1.30
C HIS A 14 5.63 2.38 -1.38
N LEU A 15 6.34 2.92 -0.38
CA LEU A 15 6.72 4.34 -0.35
C LEU A 15 8.04 4.60 -1.07
N LYS A 16 8.89 3.57 -1.21
CA LYS A 16 10.21 3.64 -1.87
C LYS A 16 11.16 4.69 -1.26
N ILE A 17 10.97 5.01 0.02
CA ILE A 17 11.81 5.97 0.76
C ILE A 17 12.84 5.27 1.65
N ARG A 18 13.97 5.94 1.86
CA ARG A 18 15.06 5.48 2.73
C ARG A 18 14.72 5.75 4.20
N GLN A 19 15.35 4.99 5.10
CA GLN A 19 15.11 5.12 6.54
C GLN A 19 15.36 6.55 7.07
N PHE A 20 16.41 7.24 6.60
CA PHE A 20 16.68 8.61 7.06
C PHE A 20 15.60 9.61 6.64
N GLU A 21 14.98 9.41 5.47
CA GLU A 21 13.90 10.27 4.94
C GLU A 21 12.64 10.08 5.77
N ALA A 22 12.30 8.83 6.08
CA ALA A 22 11.18 8.51 6.96
C ALA A 22 11.40 9.01 8.39
N ALA A 23 12.61 8.88 8.93
CA ALA A 23 12.94 9.41 10.25
C ALA A 23 12.79 10.94 10.30
N ARG A 24 13.24 11.63 9.24
CA ARG A 24 13.06 13.08 9.09
C ARG A 24 11.58 13.47 9.02
N ALA A 25 10.77 12.75 8.23
CA ALA A 25 9.32 12.99 8.13
C ALA A 25 8.58 12.78 9.46
N LEU A 26 9.04 11.82 10.27
CA LEU A 26 8.51 11.52 11.59
C LEU A 26 9.10 12.39 12.71
N ASN A 27 10.03 13.29 12.39
CA ASN A 27 10.75 14.13 13.35
C ASN A 27 11.45 13.31 14.46
N ILE A 28 12.10 12.20 14.09
CA ILE A 28 12.89 11.34 14.98
C ILE A 28 14.27 11.07 14.41
N THR A 29 15.16 10.49 15.22
CA THR A 29 16.50 10.10 14.74
C THR A 29 16.42 8.82 13.89
N PRO A 30 17.29 8.67 12.88
CA PRO A 30 17.38 7.42 12.11
C PRO A 30 17.65 6.19 12.98
N ALA A 31 18.46 6.35 14.04
CA ALA A 31 18.71 5.29 15.01
C ALA A 31 17.43 4.87 15.77
N ALA A 32 16.60 5.83 16.17
CA ALA A 32 15.31 5.51 16.81
C ALA A 32 14.39 4.77 15.84
N LEU A 33 14.31 5.21 14.58
CA LEU A 33 13.52 4.51 13.56
C LEU A 33 14.04 3.09 13.31
N SER A 34 15.36 2.91 13.24
CA SER A 34 15.98 1.59 13.08
C SER A 34 15.59 0.62 14.20
N ASN A 35 15.62 1.08 15.46
CA ASN A 35 15.20 0.25 16.60
C ASN A 35 13.71 -0.11 16.52
N TYR A 36 12.85 0.81 16.08
CA TYR A 36 11.44 0.51 15.85
C TYR A 36 11.27 -0.51 14.71
N GLU A 37 11.94 -0.34 13.57
CA GLU A 37 11.84 -1.23 12.41
C GLU A 37 12.35 -2.64 12.69
N ARG A 38 13.30 -2.81 13.63
CA ARG A 38 13.76 -4.11 14.11
C ARG A 38 12.90 -4.71 15.23
N ASN A 39 11.86 -4.00 15.67
CA ASN A 39 11.06 -4.30 16.85
C ASN A 39 11.90 -4.45 18.14
N GLU A 40 13.06 -3.78 18.21
CA GLU A 40 13.90 -3.74 19.41
C GLU A 40 13.39 -2.71 20.44
N ARG A 41 12.52 -1.79 19.98
CA ARG A 41 11.85 -0.82 20.82
C ARG A 41 10.35 -0.84 20.54
N ASP A 42 9.55 -0.86 21.59
CA ASP A 42 8.11 -0.77 21.46
C ASP A 42 7.66 0.61 20.96
N ILE A 43 6.62 0.60 20.13
CA ILE A 43 6.02 1.79 19.55
C ILE A 43 4.74 2.11 20.31
N THR A 44 4.59 3.34 20.78
CA THR A 44 3.37 3.76 21.49
C THR A 44 2.20 3.95 20.52
N SER A 45 0.98 3.84 21.02
CA SER A 45 -0.23 3.99 20.21
C SER A 45 -0.32 5.36 19.51
N GLU A 46 0.14 6.41 20.18
CA GLU A 46 0.20 7.77 19.67
C GLU A 46 1.18 7.86 18.50
N PHE A 47 2.33 7.19 18.59
CA PHE A 47 3.33 7.20 17.53
C PHE A 47 2.89 6.37 16.32
N LEU A 48 2.17 5.25 16.53
CA LEU A 48 1.54 4.50 15.44
C LEU A 48 0.57 5.37 14.63
N LEU A 49 -0.25 6.18 15.30
CA LEU A 49 -1.16 7.12 14.64
C LEU A 49 -0.41 8.23 13.89
N SER A 50 0.70 8.73 14.45
CA SER A 50 1.57 9.67 13.75
C SER A 50 2.14 9.06 12.47
N ILE A 51 2.64 7.82 12.52
CA ILE A 51 3.14 7.09 11.35
C ILE A 51 2.05 6.95 10.28
N LYS A 52 0.84 6.51 10.66
CA LYS A 52 -0.30 6.38 9.74
C LYS A 52 -0.59 7.70 9.02
N LYS A 53 -0.67 8.79 9.77
CA LYS A 53 -0.99 10.12 9.22
C LYS A 53 0.14 10.68 8.35
N THR A 54 1.39 10.58 8.79
CA THR A 54 2.55 11.13 8.07
C THR A 54 2.72 10.52 6.69
N PHE A 55 2.48 9.21 6.55
CA PHE A 55 2.65 8.50 5.27
C PHE A 55 1.33 8.16 4.58
N ASN A 56 0.21 8.70 5.08
CA ASN A 56 -1.13 8.41 4.57
C ASN A 56 -1.38 6.91 4.33
N ILE A 57 -1.00 6.08 5.31
CA ILE A 57 -1.06 4.61 5.19
C ILE A 57 -2.53 4.19 5.10
N PRO A 58 -2.95 3.47 4.05
CA PRO A 58 -4.32 2.98 3.95
C PRO A 58 -4.68 2.07 5.12
N ASP A 59 -5.94 2.11 5.53
CA ASP A 59 -6.42 1.43 6.74
C ASP A 59 -6.16 -0.07 6.72
N ASP A 60 -6.30 -0.74 5.56
CA ASP A 60 -6.09 -2.18 5.45
C ASP A 60 -4.61 -2.56 5.61
N TYR A 61 -3.71 -1.74 5.06
CA TYR A 61 -2.27 -1.90 5.25
C TYR A 61 -1.89 -1.66 6.70
N PHE A 62 -2.39 -0.58 7.30
CA PHE A 62 -2.12 -0.26 8.69
C PHE A 62 -2.64 -1.36 9.63
N LEU A 63 -3.86 -1.84 9.42
CA LEU A 63 -4.44 -2.91 10.21
C LEU A 63 -3.63 -4.20 10.06
N ALA A 64 -3.22 -4.56 8.83
CA ALA A 64 -2.36 -5.72 8.58
C ALA A 64 -1.03 -5.64 9.38
N MET A 65 -0.40 -4.46 9.44
CA MET A 65 0.81 -4.25 10.24
C MET A 65 0.57 -4.46 11.74
N ILE A 66 -0.57 -4.01 12.24
CA ILE A 66 -0.94 -4.11 13.67
C ILE A 66 -1.22 -5.56 14.08
N ILE A 67 -2.02 -6.28 13.29
CA ILE A 67 -2.44 -7.66 13.59
C ILE A 67 -1.41 -8.70 13.13
N GLY A 68 -0.40 -8.28 12.37
CA GLY A 68 0.69 -9.11 11.90
C GLY A 68 0.39 -9.93 10.64
N THR A 69 -0.54 -9.46 9.81
CA THR A 69 -0.86 -10.08 8.51
C THR A 69 0.16 -9.66 7.46
N PRO A 70 0.71 -10.57 6.63
CA PRO A 70 1.71 -10.20 5.63
C PRO A 70 1.21 -9.18 4.60
N LEU A 71 1.93 -8.07 4.35
CA LEU A 71 1.45 -6.98 3.48
C LEU A 71 1.14 -7.40 2.04
N LYS A 72 1.88 -8.39 1.52
CA LYS A 72 1.62 -9.01 0.22
C LYS A 72 0.21 -9.61 0.07
N SER A 73 -0.49 -9.89 1.18
CA SER A 73 -1.87 -10.41 1.16
C SER A 73 -2.92 -9.32 0.98
N VAL A 74 -2.58 -8.07 1.33
CA VAL A 74 -3.51 -6.93 1.29
C VAL A 74 -3.86 -6.55 -0.16
N GLY A 75 -2.88 -6.58 -1.06
CA GLY A 75 -3.07 -6.30 -2.49
C GLY A 75 -3.44 -7.49 -3.37
N ASN A 76 -3.51 -8.71 -2.80
CA ASN A 76 -3.75 -9.93 -3.56
C ASN A 76 -4.72 -10.83 -2.78
N PRO A 77 -6.04 -10.83 -3.09
CA PRO A 77 -7.08 -11.52 -2.33
C PRO A 77 -6.92 -13.06 -2.22
N LYS A 78 -5.85 -13.63 -2.80
CA LYS A 78 -5.60 -15.07 -2.86
C LYS A 78 -4.54 -15.59 -1.89
N VAL A 79 -3.78 -14.75 -1.19
CA VAL A 79 -2.66 -15.26 -0.38
C VAL A 79 -2.67 -14.67 1.03
N GLY A 80 -3.42 -15.30 1.92
CA GLY A 80 -3.06 -15.30 3.35
C GLY A 80 -3.89 -14.42 4.28
N GLN A 81 -5.19 -14.64 4.35
CA GLN A 81 -5.96 -14.86 5.59
C GLN A 81 -7.43 -15.08 5.23
N PRO A 82 -8.17 -15.90 6.00
CA PRO A 82 -9.57 -16.16 5.72
C PRO A 82 -10.37 -14.89 6.05
N PHE A 83 -10.82 -14.15 5.04
CA PHE A 83 -12.08 -13.43 5.16
C PHE A 83 -13.13 -14.52 5.43
N LYS A 84 -13.40 -14.81 6.71
CA LYS A 84 -14.26 -15.94 7.11
C LYS A 84 -15.71 -15.77 6.65
N THR A 85 -16.09 -14.64 6.05
CA THR A 85 -17.41 -14.41 5.46
C THR A 85 -17.31 -13.61 4.16
N GLN A 86 -18.16 -13.94 3.18
CA GLN A 86 -18.32 -13.16 1.94
C GLN A 86 -18.64 -11.68 2.23
N GLU A 87 -19.29 -11.39 3.34
CA GLU A 87 -19.64 -10.04 3.81
C GLU A 87 -18.44 -9.15 4.09
N ALA A 88 -17.39 -9.69 4.73
CA ALA A 88 -16.21 -8.88 5.04
C ALA A 88 -15.44 -8.49 3.77
N ARG A 89 -15.46 -9.36 2.75
CA ARG A 89 -14.91 -9.04 1.42
C ARG A 89 -15.76 -8.01 0.68
N ALA A 90 -17.09 -8.08 0.79
CA ALA A 90 -18.00 -7.10 0.18
C ALA A 90 -17.77 -5.70 0.78
N ARG A 91 -17.75 -5.57 2.11
CA ARG A 91 -17.51 -4.29 2.80
C ARG A 91 -16.17 -3.65 2.43
N TYR A 92 -15.12 -4.46 2.30
CA TYR A 92 -13.81 -3.97 1.84
C TYR A 92 -13.88 -3.41 0.40
N MET A 93 -14.54 -4.13 -0.51
CA MET A 93 -14.72 -3.67 -1.90
C MET A 93 -15.56 -2.39 -1.96
N ASP A 94 -16.65 -2.32 -1.20
CA ASP A 94 -17.52 -1.13 -1.15
C ASP A 94 -16.73 0.09 -0.67
N HIS A 95 -15.99 -0.05 0.43
CA HIS A 95 -15.14 1.02 0.96
C HIS A 95 -14.05 1.44 -0.04
N PHE A 96 -13.38 0.48 -0.69
CA PHE A 96 -12.36 0.77 -1.70
C PHE A 96 -12.93 1.58 -2.87
N VAL A 97 -14.09 1.19 -3.39
CA VAL A 97 -14.76 1.90 -4.49
C VAL A 97 -15.14 3.31 -4.06
N ASP A 98 -15.69 3.47 -2.85
CA ASP A 98 -16.09 4.78 -2.33
C ASP A 98 -14.89 5.72 -2.14
N GLN A 99 -13.79 5.23 -1.58
CA GLN A 99 -12.57 6.03 -1.39
C GLN A 99 -11.98 6.54 -2.71
N HIS A 100 -12.11 5.78 -3.79
CA HIS A 100 -11.51 6.13 -5.08
C HIS A 100 -12.53 6.69 -6.08
N ARG A 101 -13.80 6.91 -5.66
CA ARG A 101 -14.88 7.37 -6.54
C ARG A 101 -14.54 8.66 -7.26
N GLN A 102 -13.99 9.64 -6.54
CA GLN A 102 -13.65 10.95 -7.10
C GLN A 102 -12.64 10.83 -8.26
N LEU A 103 -11.66 9.93 -8.15
CA LEU A 103 -10.71 9.70 -9.24
C LEU A 103 -11.40 9.19 -10.52
N PHE A 104 -12.41 8.34 -10.39
CA PHE A 104 -13.20 7.87 -11.54
C PHE A 104 -14.09 8.97 -12.12
N GLU A 105 -14.64 9.85 -11.28
CA GLU A 105 -15.47 10.96 -11.74
C GLU A 105 -14.65 11.98 -12.53
N GLU A 106 -13.46 12.32 -12.04
CA GLU A 106 -12.61 13.37 -12.61
C GLU A 106 -11.81 12.91 -13.85
N ASN A 107 -11.52 11.62 -13.99
CA ASN A 107 -10.64 11.12 -15.06
C ASN A 107 -11.41 10.19 -16.01
N ALA A 108 -11.64 10.66 -17.25
CA ALA A 108 -12.35 9.90 -18.28
C ALA A 108 -11.55 8.67 -18.74
N GLU A 109 -10.24 8.81 -18.83
CA GLU A 109 -9.29 7.78 -19.28
C GLU A 109 -9.30 6.57 -18.32
N LEU A 110 -9.45 6.81 -17.02
CA LEU A 110 -9.58 5.72 -16.04
C LEU A 110 -10.88 4.95 -16.22
N ARG A 111 -11.99 5.65 -16.54
CA ARG A 111 -13.27 5.00 -16.82
C ARG A 111 -13.20 4.19 -18.12
N GLU A 112 -12.62 4.77 -19.17
CA GLU A 112 -12.42 4.07 -20.44
C GLU A 112 -11.54 2.83 -20.28
N LEU A 113 -10.48 2.92 -19.48
CA LEU A 113 -9.62 1.79 -19.16
C LEU A 113 -10.41 0.66 -18.48
N VAL A 114 -11.25 0.97 -17.50
CA VAL A 114 -12.09 -0.03 -16.82
C VAL A 114 -13.09 -0.66 -17.80
N VAL A 115 -13.73 0.15 -18.65
CA VAL A 115 -14.63 -0.35 -19.69
C VAL A 115 -13.90 -1.29 -20.64
N PHE A 116 -12.72 -0.90 -21.13
CA PHE A 116 -11.89 -1.73 -22.00
C PHE A 116 -11.48 -3.05 -21.33
N VAL A 117 -11.02 -2.99 -20.08
CA VAL A 117 -10.67 -4.19 -19.30
C VAL A 117 -11.86 -5.14 -19.18
N ASN A 118 -13.07 -4.60 -19.06
CA ASN A 118 -14.31 -5.39 -18.97
C ASN A 118 -14.72 -6.05 -20.29
N THR A 119 -14.29 -5.53 -21.44
CA THR A 119 -14.57 -6.16 -22.75
C THR A 119 -13.61 -7.30 -23.10
N LEU A 120 -12.52 -7.47 -22.34
CA LEU A 120 -11.52 -8.50 -22.59
C LEU A 120 -11.93 -9.89 -22.09
N THR A 121 -11.43 -10.92 -22.77
CA THR A 121 -11.53 -12.30 -22.27
C THR A 121 -10.73 -12.48 -20.98
N GLU A 122 -11.04 -13.49 -20.17
CA GLU A 122 -10.29 -13.80 -18.93
C GLU A 122 -8.78 -13.97 -19.15
N LYS A 123 -8.37 -14.51 -20.31
CA LYS A 123 -6.96 -14.70 -20.65
C LYS A 123 -6.32 -13.36 -21.00
N ASP A 124 -6.95 -12.59 -21.88
CA ASP A 124 -6.40 -11.33 -22.37
C ASP A 124 -6.41 -10.26 -21.28
N ARG A 125 -7.45 -10.24 -20.44
CA ARG A 125 -7.52 -9.39 -19.25
C ARG A 125 -6.36 -9.64 -18.31
N ARG A 126 -6.02 -10.90 -18.03
CA ARG A 126 -4.85 -11.24 -17.19
C ARG A 126 -3.55 -10.75 -17.82
N ASN A 127 -3.37 -10.98 -19.12
CA ASN A 127 -2.17 -10.53 -19.84
C ASN A 127 -2.06 -9.01 -19.81
N PHE A 128 -3.15 -8.30 -20.08
CA PHE A 128 -3.21 -6.85 -20.07
C PHE A 128 -2.89 -6.25 -18.70
N LEU A 129 -3.52 -6.75 -17.63
CA LEU A 129 -3.24 -6.28 -16.27
C LEU A 129 -1.80 -6.55 -15.83
N ASN A 130 -1.21 -7.67 -16.26
CA ASN A 130 0.21 -7.95 -16.02
C ASN A 130 1.12 -6.94 -16.74
N SER A 131 0.79 -6.58 -17.98
CA SER A 131 1.51 -5.54 -18.73
C SER A 131 1.39 -4.17 -18.06
N ILE A 132 0.19 -3.78 -17.61
CA ILE A 132 -0.01 -2.55 -16.83
C ILE A 132 0.87 -2.56 -15.59
N LYS A 133 0.91 -3.66 -14.85
CA LYS A 133 1.74 -3.77 -13.64
C LYS A 133 3.22 -3.52 -13.95
N SER A 134 3.74 -4.09 -15.03
CA SER A 134 5.11 -3.85 -15.48
C SER A 134 5.36 -2.39 -15.83
N ILE A 135 4.42 -1.73 -16.52
CA ILE A 135 4.51 -0.31 -16.87
C ILE A 135 4.50 0.55 -15.61
N LEU A 136 3.64 0.26 -14.64
CA LEU A 136 3.60 0.99 -13.36
C LEU A 136 4.94 0.91 -12.63
N THR A 137 5.56 -0.28 -12.58
CA THR A 137 6.90 -0.44 -11.99
C THR A 137 7.94 0.42 -12.70
N LEU A 138 7.90 0.48 -14.04
CA LEU A 138 8.82 1.33 -14.81
C LEU A 138 8.59 2.81 -14.55
N PHE A 139 7.32 3.24 -14.48
CA PHE A 139 6.96 4.62 -14.21
C PHE A 139 7.42 5.07 -12.82
N GLN A 140 7.21 4.24 -11.79
CA GLN A 140 7.70 4.50 -10.44
C GLN A 140 9.23 4.68 -10.39
N ASN A 141 9.96 3.78 -11.05
CA ASN A 141 11.42 3.88 -11.14
C ASN A 141 11.88 5.15 -11.87
N PHE A 142 11.10 5.66 -12.82
CA PHE A 142 11.40 6.89 -13.54
C PHE A 142 11.16 8.13 -12.67
N THR A 143 10.02 8.21 -11.98
CA THR A 143 9.70 9.34 -11.09
C THR A 143 10.68 9.45 -9.92
N GLU A 144 11.11 8.32 -9.34
CA GLU A 144 12.10 8.30 -8.26
C GLU A 144 13.50 8.81 -8.66
N LYS A 145 13.83 8.80 -9.96
CA LYS A 145 15.09 9.35 -10.47
C LYS A 145 15.03 10.86 -10.65
N GLN A 146 13.89 11.37 -11.10
CA GLN A 146 13.67 12.81 -11.32
C GLN A 146 13.66 13.62 -10.01
N GLU A 147 13.26 13.01 -8.88
CA GLU A 147 13.27 13.68 -7.58
C GLU A 147 14.65 13.72 -6.89
N LYS A 148 15.67 13.05 -7.45
CA LYS A 148 17.03 12.96 -6.88
C LYS A 148 18.07 13.82 -7.61
N GLU A 149 17.68 14.46 -8.71
CA GLU A 149 18.47 15.44 -9.48
C GLU A 149 18.04 16.87 -9.15
#